data_AF-A0A6A6F9B9-F1
#
_entry.id   AF-A0A6A6F9B9-F1
#
_cell.length_a   1.000
_cell.length_b   1.000
_cell.length_c   1.000
_cell.angle_alpha   90.00
_cell.angle_beta   90.00
_cell.angle_gamma   90.00
#
_symmetry.space_group_name_H-M   'P 1'
#
loop_
_entity.id
_entity.type
_entity.pdbx_description
1 polymer ?
#
loop_
_entity_poly.entity_id
_entity_poly.type
_entity_poly.pdbx_seq_one_letter_code
_entity_poly.pdbx_strand_id
1 'polypeptide(L)'
;MGDGPPGEVEMEGTAGGSSMVMREEEGGLSSDLKSLTIKLATQGPHKTLPTPRLIQLLFNGVYMLKTTAAIYVWEHPYYPQLYFPASVLHSYFAARSADLQISPGENIAHPENPAQIFATQWTIIVRKKKIDKVVCFANKESLPEKARELAGLVRIDFASVDQWFEESTPIFVHPKDPFKRVDILQSTRHVVVKLPLGRGSHNPTSADAAVTTSEANNNTASNTGPGATSAREGEEYHEEEEEEAEDEESNYRVIADTFSSMHLYETGLPCRFYIPLTRVDASVLRKSSTKTSCPYKGAACYYDVVLPSSPSSPNPTSPQQESEGRKDEIVFKDIIWYYPTPLLESAKISDLVCFYNEKVRIEVDGEVLEQPVTPFSRGGAGGEDKEKFLLSSLSSSSLLLDGQIHKRERGEGDGNAGAGAGAGEDVLDMGSLGKPLGPLKEERGSEG
;
A
#
# COMPACT_ATOMS: atom_id res chain seq x y z
N MET A 1 -38.67 22.33 -49.83
CA MET A 1 -39.16 21.97 -51.18
C MET A 1 -38.00 21.21 -51.81
N GLY A 2 -37.83 19.91 -51.59
CA GLY A 2 -38.77 18.78 -51.72
C GLY A 2 -38.17 17.88 -52.84
N ASP A 3 -38.26 16.56 -52.87
CA ASP A 3 -38.82 15.54 -51.97
C ASP A 3 -37.98 14.24 -52.13
N GLY A 4 -38.13 13.26 -51.23
CA GLY A 4 -37.73 11.84 -51.47
C GLY A 4 -38.93 11.03 -51.99
N PRO A 5 -39.07 9.70 -51.73
CA PRO A 5 -38.11 8.68 -51.26
C PRO A 5 -37.79 7.77 -52.50
N PRO A 6 -37.99 6.42 -52.61
CA PRO A 6 -38.01 5.25 -51.70
C PRO A 6 -36.69 4.41 -51.81
N GLY A 7 -36.51 3.22 -51.21
CA GLY A 7 -37.30 2.42 -50.26
C GLY A 7 -36.57 1.12 -49.84
N GLU A 8 -37.05 0.49 -48.77
CA GLU A 8 -36.50 -0.71 -48.07
C GLU A 8 -36.59 -2.02 -48.93
N VAL A 9 -36.05 -3.20 -48.57
CA VAL A 9 -36.35 -4.05 -47.39
C VAL A 9 -35.24 -5.11 -47.11
N GLU A 10 -34.85 -5.16 -45.82
CA GLU A 10 -34.46 -6.27 -44.91
C GLU A 10 -33.87 -7.63 -45.38
N MET A 11 -32.96 -8.15 -44.54
CA MET A 11 -33.08 -9.48 -43.89
C MET A 11 -32.16 -9.58 -42.66
N GLU A 12 -32.59 -10.35 -41.65
CA GLU A 12 -32.06 -10.33 -40.27
C GLU A 12 -30.82 -11.22 -40.02
N GLY A 13 -30.16 -11.01 -38.87
CA GLY A 13 -29.07 -11.87 -38.39
C GLY A 13 -28.57 -11.49 -36.99
N THR A 14 -29.29 -11.90 -35.94
CA THR A 14 -29.00 -11.56 -34.53
C THR A 14 -28.00 -12.53 -33.88
N ALA A 15 -27.00 -11.97 -33.18
CA ALA A 15 -26.30 -12.64 -32.08
C ALA A 15 -25.69 -11.57 -31.14
N GLY A 16 -26.13 -11.54 -29.88
CA GLY A 16 -25.76 -10.49 -28.94
C GLY A 16 -24.39 -10.73 -28.28
N GLY A 17 -23.50 -9.73 -28.37
CA GLY A 17 -22.38 -9.56 -27.46
C GLY A 17 -22.65 -8.35 -26.58
N SER A 18 -22.86 -8.55 -25.27
CA SER A 18 -23.08 -7.46 -24.30
C SER A 18 -21.81 -6.66 -24.06
N SER A 19 -21.49 -5.76 -24.99
CA SER A 19 -20.59 -4.65 -24.73
C SER A 19 -21.28 -3.72 -23.74
N MET A 20 -20.81 -3.69 -22.49
CA MET A 20 -21.30 -2.75 -21.48
C MET A 20 -20.73 -1.36 -21.77
N VAL A 21 -21.31 -0.70 -22.77
CA VAL A 21 -21.04 0.70 -23.10
C VAL A 21 -21.48 1.54 -21.91
N MET A 22 -20.51 2.07 -21.17
CA MET A 22 -20.76 3.06 -20.12
C MET A 22 -21.45 4.27 -20.75
N ARG A 23 -22.72 4.44 -20.43
CA ARG A 23 -23.52 5.58 -20.83
C ARG A 23 -23.06 6.79 -20.01
N GLU A 24 -22.57 7.83 -20.66
CA GLU A 24 -22.30 9.10 -19.99
C GLU A 24 -23.63 9.71 -19.52
N GLU A 25 -23.91 9.63 -18.21
CA GLU A 25 -24.93 10.45 -17.56
C GLU A 25 -24.30 11.73 -17.00
N GLU A 26 -25.12 12.77 -16.89
CA GLU A 26 -24.66 14.15 -16.73
C GLU A 26 -24.10 14.46 -15.33
N GLY A 27 -22.97 15.19 -15.30
CA GLY A 27 -22.76 16.28 -14.34
C GLY A 27 -22.85 15.97 -12.83
N GLY A 28 -22.24 14.89 -12.33
CA GLY A 28 -22.13 14.62 -10.89
C GLY A 28 -20.69 14.46 -10.41
N LEU A 29 -20.31 15.12 -9.29
CA LEU A 29 -19.04 14.80 -8.63
C LEU A 29 -19.07 13.38 -8.09
N SER A 30 -18.06 12.59 -8.44
CA SER A 30 -17.77 11.32 -7.78
C SER A 30 -17.72 11.52 -6.26
N SER A 31 -18.52 10.73 -5.53
CA SER A 31 -18.89 10.90 -4.13
C SER A 31 -17.74 10.92 -3.12
N ASP A 32 -16.55 10.47 -3.53
CA ASP A 32 -15.38 10.32 -2.67
C ASP A 32 -14.80 11.68 -2.21
N LEU A 33 -14.45 12.58 -3.14
CA LEU A 33 -13.68 13.79 -2.78
C LEU A 33 -14.49 14.80 -1.94
N LYS A 34 -15.80 14.92 -2.14
CA LYS A 34 -16.67 15.76 -1.30
C LYS A 34 -16.79 15.19 0.12
N SER A 35 -16.95 13.88 0.24
CA SER A 35 -17.00 13.16 1.52
C SER A 35 -15.67 13.24 2.27
N LEU A 36 -14.55 13.05 1.58
CA LEU A 36 -13.20 13.23 2.09
C LEU A 36 -12.98 14.66 2.61
N THR A 37 -13.41 15.68 1.86
CA THR A 37 -13.30 17.08 2.27
C THR A 37 -14.06 17.35 3.57
N ILE A 38 -15.31 16.86 3.68
CA ILE A 38 -16.11 16.97 4.90
C ILE A 38 -15.46 16.22 6.08
N LYS A 39 -14.93 15.02 5.84
CA LYS A 39 -14.19 14.23 6.84
C LYS A 39 -12.97 15.01 7.36
N LEU A 40 -12.13 15.52 6.48
CA LEU A 40 -10.91 16.26 6.85
C LEU A 40 -11.23 17.59 7.53
N ALA A 41 -12.30 18.28 7.12
CA ALA A 41 -12.73 19.52 7.76
C ALA A 41 -13.29 19.31 9.17
N THR A 42 -13.97 18.19 9.44
CA THR A 42 -14.60 17.88 10.73
C THR A 42 -13.67 17.13 11.70
N GLN A 43 -12.85 16.22 11.19
CA GLN A 43 -11.98 15.34 11.99
C GLN A 43 -10.53 15.84 12.04
N GLY A 44 -10.09 16.63 11.06
CA GLY A 44 -8.70 17.00 10.83
C GLY A 44 -7.94 15.98 9.98
N PRO A 45 -6.78 16.35 9.41
CA PRO A 45 -5.81 15.38 8.89
C PRO A 45 -5.16 14.61 10.04
N HIS A 46 -4.60 13.42 9.77
CA HIS A 46 -3.84 12.65 10.76
C HIS A 46 -2.48 13.31 11.07
N LYS A 47 -1.86 13.92 10.06
CA LYS A 47 -0.57 14.61 10.13
C LYS A 47 -0.40 15.50 8.91
N THR A 48 0.28 16.63 9.06
CA THR A 48 0.84 17.38 7.95
C THR A 48 2.37 17.48 8.06
N LEU A 49 3.06 17.65 6.94
CA LEU A 49 4.51 17.88 6.88
C LEU A 49 4.86 18.67 5.61
N PRO A 50 5.37 19.91 5.72
CA PRO A 50 5.94 20.63 4.58
C PRO A 50 7.10 19.84 3.96
N THR A 51 7.19 19.81 2.63
CA THR A 51 8.32 19.18 1.93
C THR A 51 9.10 20.22 1.13
N PRO A 52 10.42 20.33 1.31
CA PRO A 52 11.26 21.20 0.48
C PRO A 52 11.52 20.59 -0.92
N ARG A 53 11.05 19.36 -1.16
CA ARG A 53 11.29 18.64 -2.42
C ARG A 53 10.54 19.31 -3.57
N LEU A 54 11.16 19.34 -4.75
CA LEU A 54 10.56 19.90 -5.96
C LEU A 54 9.45 18.97 -6.48
N ILE A 55 8.20 19.37 -6.27
CA ILE A 55 7.03 18.68 -6.83
C ILE A 55 6.71 19.26 -8.20
N GLN A 56 6.48 18.38 -9.18
CA GLN A 56 6.10 18.76 -10.55
C GLN A 56 4.88 17.95 -11.01
N LEU A 57 3.89 18.63 -11.61
CA LEU A 57 2.69 17.99 -12.15
C LEU A 57 2.68 18.16 -13.68
N LEU A 58 2.73 17.06 -14.41
CA LEU A 58 2.59 16.99 -15.85
C LEU A 58 1.14 16.63 -16.21
N PHE A 59 0.50 17.45 -17.02
CA PHE A 59 -0.83 17.19 -17.55
C PHE A 59 -0.99 17.81 -18.94
N ASN A 60 -1.61 17.07 -19.86
CA ASN A 60 -1.81 17.43 -21.26
C ASN A 60 -0.51 17.89 -21.98
N GLY A 61 0.60 17.24 -21.64
CA GLY A 61 1.95 17.56 -22.15
C GLY A 61 2.56 18.87 -21.62
N VAL A 62 2.01 19.44 -20.54
CA VAL A 62 2.51 20.68 -19.91
C VAL A 62 2.79 20.45 -18.43
N TYR A 63 3.90 20.97 -17.92
CA TYR A 63 4.12 21.07 -16.48
C TYR A 63 3.24 22.18 -15.89
N MET A 64 2.02 21.83 -15.50
CA MET A 64 1.01 22.76 -14.98
C MET A 64 1.33 23.30 -13.59
N LEU A 65 2.25 22.64 -12.86
CA LEU A 65 2.81 23.15 -11.61
C LEU A 65 4.25 22.67 -11.44
N LYS A 66 5.13 23.53 -10.92
CA LYS A 66 6.44 23.18 -10.33
C LYS A 66 6.64 24.01 -9.06
N THR A 67 6.89 23.36 -7.91
CA THR A 67 7.01 24.06 -6.62
C THR A 67 7.78 23.24 -5.57
N THR A 68 8.48 23.92 -4.65
CA THR A 68 9.09 23.36 -3.43
C THR A 68 8.30 23.73 -2.17
N ALA A 69 7.06 24.23 -2.32
CA ALA A 69 6.17 24.63 -1.24
C ALA A 69 4.98 23.67 -1.09
N ALA A 70 5.17 22.40 -1.44
CA ALA A 70 4.16 21.36 -1.27
C ALA A 70 4.11 20.87 0.19
N ILE A 71 2.97 20.31 0.58
CA ILE A 71 2.73 19.77 1.91
C ILE A 71 2.24 18.33 1.77
N TYR A 72 2.92 17.40 2.46
CA TYR A 72 2.40 16.05 2.66
C TYR A 72 1.27 16.10 3.69
N VAL A 73 0.10 15.55 3.36
CA VAL A 73 -1.07 15.47 4.24
C VAL A 73 -1.48 14.00 4.36
N TRP A 74 -1.43 13.45 5.56
CA TRP A 74 -1.93 12.11 5.84
C TRP A 74 -3.46 12.19 6.06
N GLU A 75 -4.22 11.89 5.01
CA GLU A 75 -5.69 11.76 5.04
C GLU A 75 -6.16 10.53 5.85
N HIS A 76 -5.20 9.63 6.11
CA HIS A 76 -5.26 8.41 6.93
C HIS A 76 -3.81 8.03 7.36
N PRO A 77 -3.61 7.10 8.31
CA PRO A 77 -2.27 6.81 8.87
C PRO A 77 -1.25 6.22 7.88
N TYR A 78 -1.66 5.61 6.77
CA TYR A 78 -0.80 4.68 6.02
C TYR A 78 0.20 5.30 5.04
N TYR A 79 -0.13 6.45 4.44
CA TYR A 79 0.68 7.20 3.48
C TYR A 79 0.14 8.63 3.31
N PRO A 80 0.97 9.59 2.87
CA PRO A 80 0.53 10.97 2.60
C PRO A 80 -0.11 11.15 1.21
N GLN A 81 -0.75 12.30 1.03
CA GLN A 81 -1.12 12.91 -0.24
C GLN A 81 -0.42 14.28 -0.39
N LEU A 82 -0.36 14.82 -1.61
CA LEU A 82 0.26 16.12 -1.90
C LEU A 82 -0.77 17.25 -1.98
N TYR A 83 -0.57 18.28 -1.14
CA TYR A 83 -1.39 19.49 -1.08
C TYR A 83 -0.52 20.72 -1.39
N PHE A 84 -1.15 21.78 -1.93
CA PHE A 84 -0.45 22.98 -2.39
C PHE A 84 -1.12 24.25 -1.87
N PRO A 85 -0.38 25.26 -1.39
CA PRO A 85 -0.97 26.57 -1.11
C PRO A 85 -1.60 27.18 -2.37
N ALA A 86 -2.85 27.65 -2.29
CA ALA A 86 -3.57 28.26 -3.41
C ALA A 86 -2.79 29.40 -4.08
N SER A 87 -2.03 30.18 -3.29
CA SER A 87 -1.16 31.26 -3.77
C SER A 87 -0.07 30.78 -4.75
N VAL A 88 0.45 29.56 -4.57
CA VAL A 88 1.45 28.95 -5.46
C VAL A 88 0.82 28.58 -6.80
N LEU A 89 -0.37 27.98 -6.79
CA LEU A 89 -1.12 27.68 -8.01
C LEU A 89 -1.47 28.95 -8.78
N HIS A 90 -2.05 29.96 -8.12
CA HIS A 90 -2.39 31.23 -8.76
C HIS A 90 -1.18 31.96 -9.34
N SER A 91 -0.07 32.04 -8.61
CA SER A 91 1.15 32.70 -9.11
C SER A 91 1.79 31.95 -10.28
N TYR A 92 1.82 30.61 -10.23
CA TYR A 92 2.35 29.79 -11.32
C TYR A 92 1.50 29.88 -12.61
N PHE A 93 0.17 29.94 -12.46
CA PHE A 93 -0.79 30.07 -13.56
C PHE A 93 -0.79 31.49 -14.15
N ALA A 94 -0.74 32.54 -13.33
CA ALA A 94 -0.65 33.92 -13.80
C ALA A 94 0.57 34.16 -14.69
N ALA A 95 1.70 33.50 -14.40
CA ALA A 95 2.91 33.54 -15.22
C ALA A 95 2.83 32.72 -16.53
N ARG A 96 1.76 31.95 -16.76
CA ARG A 96 1.61 30.96 -17.86
C ARG A 96 0.19 30.93 -18.45
N SER A 97 -0.53 32.04 -18.35
CA SER A 97 -1.99 32.15 -18.52
C SER A 97 -2.55 31.76 -19.90
N ALA A 98 -1.72 31.68 -20.94
CA ALA A 98 -2.17 31.26 -22.28
C ALA A 98 -2.61 29.79 -22.34
N ASP A 99 -1.96 28.90 -21.57
CA ASP A 99 -2.22 27.46 -21.58
C ASP A 99 -2.95 26.97 -20.30
N LEU A 100 -3.01 27.78 -19.24
CA LEU A 100 -3.47 27.39 -17.90
C LEU A 100 -4.59 28.31 -17.39
N GLN A 101 -5.74 27.73 -17.06
CA GLN A 101 -6.88 28.42 -16.45
C GLN A 101 -7.37 27.66 -15.20
N ILE A 102 -7.91 28.40 -14.24
CA ILE A 102 -8.48 27.84 -13.01
C ILE A 102 -9.78 28.59 -12.69
N SER A 103 -10.86 27.85 -12.41
CA SER A 103 -12.17 28.41 -12.13
C SER A 103 -12.78 27.78 -10.86
N PRO A 104 -13.39 28.58 -9.96
CA PRO A 104 -14.16 28.05 -8.85
C PRO A 104 -15.51 27.49 -9.32
N GLY A 105 -16.00 26.48 -8.61
CA GLY A 105 -17.27 25.78 -8.82
C GLY A 105 -18.09 25.69 -7.53
N GLU A 106 -18.58 24.49 -7.20
CA GLU A 106 -19.47 24.28 -6.05
C GLU A 106 -18.74 24.51 -4.70
N ASN A 107 -19.42 25.14 -3.74
CA ASN A 107 -18.94 25.21 -2.36
C ASN A 107 -19.30 23.93 -1.59
N ILE A 108 -18.32 23.37 -0.89
CA ILE A 108 -18.48 22.24 0.02
C ILE A 108 -18.63 22.81 1.44
N ALA A 109 -19.85 22.78 1.96
CA ALA A 109 -20.19 23.30 3.28
C ALA A 109 -20.40 22.19 4.33
N HIS A 110 -20.49 22.56 5.61
CA HIS A 110 -20.86 21.66 6.69
C HIS A 110 -22.29 21.11 6.46
N PRO A 111 -22.53 19.78 6.51
CA PRO A 111 -23.85 19.19 6.22
C PRO A 111 -24.99 19.78 7.05
N GLU A 112 -24.76 19.99 8.35
CA GLU A 112 -25.72 20.57 9.29
C GLU A 112 -25.68 22.11 9.38
N ASN A 113 -24.72 22.77 8.71
CA ASN A 113 -24.55 24.23 8.75
C ASN A 113 -24.07 24.78 7.39
N PRO A 114 -24.98 24.97 6.42
CA PRO A 114 -24.62 25.41 5.06
C PRO A 114 -23.92 26.78 4.98
N ALA A 115 -23.98 27.60 6.03
CA ALA A 115 -23.26 28.87 6.10
C ALA A 115 -21.74 28.70 6.35
N GLN A 116 -21.31 27.55 6.89
CA GLN A 116 -19.90 27.23 7.10
C GLN A 116 -19.33 26.51 5.88
N ILE A 117 -18.62 27.24 5.03
CA ILE A 117 -17.95 26.70 3.84
C ILE A 117 -16.59 26.12 4.24
N PHE A 118 -16.40 24.82 4.04
CA PHE A 118 -15.12 24.16 4.28
C PHE A 118 -14.16 24.31 3.11
N ALA A 119 -14.67 24.28 1.89
CA ALA A 119 -13.87 24.34 0.68
C ALA A 119 -14.70 24.77 -0.54
N THR A 120 -14.03 25.11 -1.63
CA THR A 120 -14.64 25.29 -2.95
C THR A 120 -14.01 24.27 -3.90
N GLN A 121 -14.83 23.51 -4.62
CA GLN A 121 -14.35 22.69 -5.72
C GLN A 121 -13.89 23.59 -6.86
N TRP A 122 -12.74 23.28 -7.45
CA TRP A 122 -12.19 24.00 -8.59
C TRP A 122 -12.16 23.12 -9.85
N THR A 123 -12.15 23.76 -11.01
CA THR A 123 -11.75 23.13 -12.27
C THR A 123 -10.44 23.76 -12.75
N ILE A 124 -9.45 22.93 -13.06
CA ILE A 124 -8.22 23.34 -13.74
C ILE A 124 -8.36 22.95 -15.21
N ILE A 125 -8.12 23.89 -16.12
CA ILE A 125 -8.08 23.64 -17.56
C ILE A 125 -6.65 23.86 -18.06
N VAL A 126 -6.12 22.85 -18.75
CA VAL A 126 -4.82 22.92 -19.42
C VAL A 126 -5.03 22.70 -20.90
N ARG A 127 -4.92 23.79 -21.67
CA ARG A 127 -5.27 23.90 -23.10
C ARG A 127 -6.72 23.51 -23.41
N LYS A 128 -6.98 22.20 -23.55
CA LYS A 128 -8.28 21.62 -23.93
C LYS A 128 -8.73 20.48 -23.00
N LYS A 129 -7.90 20.03 -22.06
CA LYS A 129 -8.26 19.02 -21.06
C LYS A 129 -8.58 19.71 -19.73
N LYS A 130 -9.56 19.16 -19.00
CA LYS A 130 -9.95 19.62 -17.66
C LYS A 130 -9.55 18.61 -16.58
N ILE A 131 -9.37 19.11 -15.37
CA ILE A 131 -9.28 18.38 -14.10
C ILE A 131 -10.35 19.01 -13.20
N ASP A 132 -11.41 18.26 -12.89
CA ASP A 132 -12.55 18.71 -12.08
C ASP A 132 -12.54 18.13 -10.65
N LYS A 133 -11.73 17.11 -10.38
CA LYS A 133 -11.46 16.61 -9.03
C LYS A 133 -10.37 17.45 -8.31
N VAL A 134 -10.67 18.73 -8.12
CA VAL A 134 -9.82 19.68 -7.38
C VAL A 134 -10.63 20.35 -6.28
N VAL A 135 -10.07 20.48 -5.08
CA VAL A 135 -10.71 21.17 -3.95
C VAL A 135 -9.72 22.15 -3.33
N CYS A 136 -10.12 23.41 -3.19
CA CYS A 136 -9.40 24.41 -2.39
C CYS A 136 -10.11 24.61 -1.05
N PHE A 137 -9.43 24.28 0.04
CA PHE A 137 -9.92 24.51 1.40
C PHE A 137 -10.03 26.01 1.69
N ALA A 138 -11.04 26.37 2.49
CA ALA A 138 -11.33 27.74 2.88
C ALA A 138 -10.25 28.32 3.82
N ASN A 139 -10.39 29.61 4.14
CA ASN A 139 -9.48 30.29 5.05
C ASN A 139 -9.63 29.80 6.51
N LYS A 140 -8.64 30.10 7.34
CA LYS A 140 -8.48 29.61 8.72
C LYS A 140 -9.65 29.99 9.65
N GLU A 141 -10.37 31.05 9.31
CA GLU A 141 -11.52 31.57 10.02
C GLU A 141 -12.81 30.77 9.75
N SER A 142 -12.90 30.11 8.59
CA SER A 142 -14.07 29.30 8.21
C SER A 142 -13.92 27.83 8.62
N LEU A 143 -12.67 27.33 8.69
CA LEU A 143 -12.38 25.95 9.06
C LEU A 143 -12.44 25.70 10.58
N PRO A 144 -12.98 24.55 11.02
CA PRO A 144 -12.86 24.08 12.40
C PRO A 144 -11.40 23.95 12.83
N GLU A 145 -11.15 24.06 14.13
CA GLU A 145 -9.79 24.09 14.70
C GLU A 145 -8.90 22.92 14.23
N LYS A 146 -9.45 21.71 14.21
CA LYS A 146 -8.76 20.48 13.78
C LYS A 146 -8.33 20.49 12.31
N ALA A 147 -8.95 21.33 11.48
CA ALA A 147 -8.68 21.42 10.05
C ALA A 147 -7.89 22.68 9.66
N ARG A 148 -7.49 23.53 10.62
CA ARG A 148 -6.76 24.79 10.34
C ARG A 148 -5.44 24.61 9.60
N GLU A 149 -4.81 23.43 9.69
CA GLU A 149 -3.60 23.09 8.92
C GLU A 149 -3.87 22.96 7.41
N LEU A 150 -5.12 22.77 7.00
CA LEU A 150 -5.54 22.68 5.61
C LEU A 150 -5.94 24.04 5.00
N ALA A 151 -5.93 25.12 5.80
CA ALA A 151 -6.44 26.43 5.38
C ALA A 151 -5.73 26.97 4.13
N GLY A 152 -6.51 27.28 3.08
CA GLY A 152 -5.99 27.77 1.80
C GLY A 152 -5.14 26.76 1.02
N LEU A 153 -5.17 25.47 1.37
CA LEU A 153 -4.52 24.39 0.62
C LEU A 153 -5.45 23.82 -0.46
N VAL A 154 -4.83 23.37 -1.55
CA VAL A 154 -5.49 22.77 -2.71
C VAL A 154 -5.10 21.29 -2.80
N ARG A 155 -6.12 20.44 -2.82
CA ARG A 155 -6.05 19.00 -3.07
C ARG A 155 -6.40 18.75 -4.53
N ILE A 156 -5.46 18.23 -5.32
CA ILE A 156 -5.71 17.73 -6.68
C ILE A 156 -5.73 16.21 -6.61
N ASP A 157 -6.74 15.58 -7.21
CA ASP A 157 -6.84 14.13 -7.25
C ASP A 157 -5.71 13.48 -8.05
N PHE A 158 -5.05 12.50 -7.42
CA PHE A 158 -3.80 11.94 -7.94
C PHE A 158 -3.98 11.29 -9.32
N ALA A 159 -5.07 10.53 -9.49
CA ALA A 159 -5.42 9.86 -10.73
C ALA A 159 -5.94 10.80 -11.84
N SER A 160 -6.14 12.08 -11.54
CA SER A 160 -6.67 13.07 -12.51
C SER A 160 -5.56 13.91 -13.17
N VAL A 161 -4.29 13.57 -12.94
CA VAL A 161 -3.09 14.21 -13.52
C VAL A 161 -2.29 13.13 -14.26
N ASP A 162 -1.74 13.44 -15.44
CA ASP A 162 -1.11 12.42 -16.31
C ASP A 162 0.15 11.81 -15.65
N GLN A 163 0.99 12.62 -15.00
CA GLN A 163 2.14 12.16 -14.23
C GLN A 163 2.57 13.17 -13.16
N TRP A 164 2.84 12.67 -11.95
CA TRP A 164 3.44 13.43 -10.85
C TRP A 164 4.92 13.12 -10.73
N PHE A 165 5.71 14.10 -10.28
CA PHE A 165 7.13 13.93 -9.98
C PHE A 165 7.49 14.52 -8.62
N GLU A 166 8.39 13.85 -7.92
CA GLU A 166 9.13 14.36 -6.78
C GLU A 166 10.61 14.42 -7.15
N GLU A 167 11.19 15.62 -7.06
CA GLU A 167 12.42 16.02 -7.77
C GLU A 167 12.32 15.81 -9.28
N SER A 168 12.79 14.65 -9.75
CA SER A 168 12.67 14.16 -11.13
C SER A 168 12.22 12.69 -11.16
N THR A 169 11.81 12.14 -10.02
CA THR A 169 11.37 10.75 -9.88
C THR A 169 9.85 10.67 -10.07
N PRO A 170 9.33 9.81 -10.98
CA PRO A 170 7.90 9.59 -11.11
C PRO A 170 7.26 9.08 -9.82
N ILE A 171 6.10 9.63 -9.48
CA ILE A 171 5.22 9.13 -8.42
C ILE A 171 3.99 8.52 -9.09
N PHE A 172 3.62 7.28 -8.73
CA PHE A 172 2.62 6.53 -9.50
C PHE A 172 1.19 6.52 -8.94
N VAL A 173 1.01 6.49 -7.62
CA VAL A 173 -0.32 6.29 -6.99
C VAL A 173 -0.56 7.29 -5.86
N HIS A 174 0.45 7.47 -5.01
CA HIS A 174 0.52 8.47 -3.95
C HIS A 174 2.01 8.75 -3.68
N PRO A 175 2.40 9.90 -3.09
CA PRO A 175 3.77 10.14 -2.67
C PRO A 175 4.27 9.04 -1.71
N LYS A 176 5.57 8.74 -1.77
CA LYS A 176 6.22 7.87 -0.77
C LYS A 176 6.05 8.49 0.61
N ASP A 177 5.83 7.66 1.62
CA ASP A 177 5.94 8.10 3.01
C ASP A 177 7.43 8.29 3.34
N PRO A 178 7.90 9.51 3.68
CA PRO A 178 9.31 9.76 3.92
C PRO A 178 9.88 9.04 5.15
N PHE A 179 9.03 8.41 5.98
CA PHE A 179 9.44 7.63 7.14
C PHE A 179 9.45 6.11 6.90
N LYS A 180 8.91 5.62 5.76
CA LYS A 180 9.02 4.21 5.39
C LYS A 180 10.31 3.95 4.62
N ARG A 181 10.91 2.80 4.88
CA ARG A 181 12.18 2.36 4.27
C ARG A 181 12.01 1.03 3.55
N VAL A 182 12.68 0.93 2.41
CA VAL A 182 12.98 -0.33 1.74
C VAL A 182 14.46 -0.64 1.96
N ASP A 183 14.78 -1.89 2.32
CA ASP A 183 16.14 -2.41 2.29
C ASP A 183 16.19 -3.67 1.42
N ILE A 184 17.30 -3.88 0.72
CA ILE A 184 17.47 -4.98 -0.23
C ILE A 184 18.86 -5.57 -0.05
N LEU A 185 18.89 -6.76 0.54
CA LEU A 185 20.10 -7.48 0.90
C LEU A 185 20.29 -8.66 -0.05
N GLN A 186 21.50 -8.79 -0.61
CA GLN A 186 21.87 -9.98 -1.36
C GLN A 186 22.01 -11.16 -0.38
N SER A 187 21.49 -12.30 -0.77
CA SER A 187 21.45 -13.52 0.02
C SER A 187 21.94 -14.71 -0.81
N THR A 188 22.66 -15.61 -0.15
CA THR A 188 23.04 -16.92 -0.68
C THR A 188 22.31 -18.08 0.02
N ARG A 189 21.29 -17.76 0.85
CA ARG A 189 20.42 -18.77 1.45
C ARG A 189 19.71 -19.54 0.33
N HIS A 190 19.51 -20.84 0.51
CA HIS A 190 18.74 -21.67 -0.41
C HIS A 190 17.28 -21.23 -0.34
N VAL A 191 16.65 -20.96 -1.47
CA VAL A 191 15.23 -20.60 -1.55
C VAL A 191 14.57 -21.51 -2.58
N VAL A 192 13.60 -22.30 -2.13
CA VAL A 192 12.77 -23.18 -2.97
C VAL A 192 11.34 -22.65 -2.94
N VAL A 193 10.69 -22.60 -4.11
CA VAL A 193 9.29 -22.18 -4.23
C VAL A 193 8.48 -23.30 -4.86
N LYS A 194 7.39 -23.69 -4.20
CA LYS A 194 6.53 -24.80 -4.59
C LYS A 194 5.06 -24.35 -4.69
N LEU A 195 4.34 -24.93 -5.65
CA LEU A 195 2.89 -24.78 -5.82
C LEU A 195 2.19 -26.13 -5.68
N PRO A 196 0.97 -26.18 -5.13
CA PRO A 196 0.23 -27.43 -5.01
C PRO A 196 -0.19 -27.95 -6.39
N LEU A 197 -0.03 -29.26 -6.58
CA LEU A 197 -0.71 -30.03 -7.61
C LEU A 197 -2.12 -30.34 -7.12
N GLY A 198 -3.09 -30.37 -8.02
CA GLY A 198 -4.49 -30.58 -7.66
C GLY A 198 -4.84 -32.07 -7.54
N ARG A 199 -4.76 -32.67 -6.35
CA ARG A 199 -5.68 -33.78 -6.03
C ARG A 199 -7.11 -33.20 -5.97
N GLY A 200 -8.08 -33.98 -6.46
CA GLY A 200 -9.48 -33.54 -6.58
C GLY A 200 -10.06 -33.09 -5.24
N SER A 201 -11.01 -32.16 -5.28
CA SER A 201 -11.69 -31.62 -4.09
C SER A 201 -12.39 -32.72 -3.28
N HIS A 202 -11.68 -33.27 -2.29
CA HIS A 202 -12.30 -33.83 -1.10
C HIS A 202 -12.66 -32.67 -0.18
N ASN A 203 -13.79 -32.05 -0.50
CA ASN A 203 -14.50 -31.17 0.42
C ASN A 203 -14.88 -32.01 1.65
N PRO A 204 -14.34 -31.74 2.86
CA PRO A 204 -14.76 -32.44 4.08
C PRO A 204 -16.19 -32.00 4.39
N THR A 205 -17.14 -32.74 3.83
CA THR A 205 -18.55 -32.41 3.91
C THR A 205 -19.03 -32.73 5.31
N SER A 206 -19.75 -31.80 5.93
CA SER A 206 -20.26 -31.88 7.30
C SER A 206 -21.10 -33.14 7.53
N ALA A 207 -20.48 -34.20 8.07
CA ALA A 207 -21.15 -35.47 8.36
C ALA A 207 -20.43 -36.31 9.43
N ASP A 208 -20.07 -35.73 10.57
CA ASP A 208 -19.74 -36.50 11.79
C ASP A 208 -20.06 -35.74 13.10
N ALA A 209 -21.20 -35.05 13.09
CA ALA A 209 -21.72 -34.31 14.23
C ALA A 209 -23.10 -34.83 14.68
N ALA A 210 -23.21 -36.13 14.99
CA ALA A 210 -24.35 -36.68 15.75
C ALA A 210 -24.15 -38.14 16.23
N VAL A 211 -23.50 -38.37 17.37
CA VAL A 211 -23.92 -39.44 18.30
C VAL A 211 -23.95 -38.88 19.73
N THR A 212 -24.96 -39.33 20.48
CA THR A 212 -25.50 -38.72 21.68
C THR A 212 -24.74 -39.00 22.98
N THR A 213 -24.89 -38.06 23.92
CA THR A 213 -24.64 -38.20 25.36
C THR A 213 -25.25 -39.47 25.99
N SER A 214 -24.51 -40.12 26.88
CA SER A 214 -25.08 -40.83 28.03
C SER A 214 -24.12 -40.84 29.22
N GLU A 215 -24.57 -40.32 30.36
CA GLU A 215 -23.89 -40.42 31.65
C GLU A 215 -23.98 -41.85 32.20
N ALA A 216 -22.92 -42.37 32.84
CA ALA A 216 -23.02 -43.35 33.93
C ALA A 216 -21.71 -43.41 34.73
N ASN A 217 -21.81 -43.81 36.00
CA ASN A 217 -20.81 -43.56 37.03
C ASN A 217 -20.27 -44.87 37.66
N ASN A 218 -19.08 -44.81 38.27
CA ASN A 218 -18.53 -45.73 39.30
C ASN A 218 -18.27 -47.22 38.96
N ASN A 219 -17.00 -47.68 39.11
CA ASN A 219 -16.52 -48.31 40.36
C ASN A 219 -15.06 -48.83 40.35
N THR A 220 -14.25 -48.30 41.28
CA THR A 220 -13.59 -49.02 42.40
C THR A 220 -12.70 -50.27 42.17
N ALA A 221 -11.41 -50.15 42.59
CA ALA A 221 -10.49 -51.21 43.09
C ALA A 221 -9.94 -52.27 42.08
N SER A 222 -8.75 -52.87 42.22
CA SER A 222 -7.62 -52.70 43.17
C SER A 222 -6.32 -53.38 42.69
N ASN A 223 -5.18 -52.71 42.89
CA ASN A 223 -3.84 -53.21 43.29
C ASN A 223 -3.44 -54.70 43.04
N THR A 224 -2.41 -54.94 42.19
CA THR A 224 -1.14 -55.64 42.51
C THR A 224 -0.21 -55.68 41.28
N GLY A 225 1.11 -55.73 41.49
CA GLY A 225 2.12 -56.11 40.47
C GLY A 225 3.02 -57.23 41.02
N PRO A 226 4.25 -57.45 40.51
CA PRO A 226 4.85 -57.03 39.24
C PRO A 226 5.37 -58.23 38.40
N GLY A 227 5.71 -58.03 37.13
CA GLY A 227 6.36 -59.06 36.29
C GLY A 227 7.02 -58.46 35.06
N ALA A 228 8.32 -58.71 34.88
CA ALA A 228 9.11 -58.21 33.75
C ALA A 228 9.11 -59.20 32.58
N THR A 229 9.22 -58.70 31.33
CA THR A 229 10.27 -59.06 30.35
C THR A 229 10.13 -58.28 29.03
N SER A 230 11.28 -57.90 28.43
CA SER A 230 11.55 -57.60 27.01
C SER A 230 10.49 -56.84 26.17
N ALA A 231 10.70 -55.60 25.73
CA ALA A 231 11.73 -55.16 24.77
C ALA A 231 11.52 -55.65 23.31
N ARG A 232 10.62 -54.97 22.58
CA ARG A 232 10.72 -54.58 21.16
C ARG A 232 9.41 -53.91 20.72
N GLU A 233 9.42 -52.59 20.61
CA GLU A 233 8.43 -51.74 19.93
C GLU A 233 9.00 -50.32 20.01
N GLY A 234 9.38 -49.74 18.88
CA GLY A 234 10.13 -48.48 18.82
C GLY A 234 10.76 -48.14 17.47
N GLU A 235 10.33 -48.80 16.39
CA GLU A 235 10.76 -48.50 15.00
C GLU A 235 9.54 -48.22 14.09
N GLU A 236 8.34 -48.72 14.43
CA GLU A 236 7.12 -48.63 13.59
C GLU A 236 6.42 -47.24 13.64
N TYR A 237 6.77 -46.37 14.59
CA TYR A 237 6.16 -45.03 14.74
C TYR A 237 6.87 -43.94 13.93
N HIS A 238 8.08 -44.19 13.42
CA HIS A 238 8.78 -43.24 12.55
C HIS A 238 8.43 -43.45 11.07
N GLU A 239 8.17 -44.69 10.66
CA GLU A 239 7.83 -45.02 9.27
C GLU A 239 6.45 -44.43 8.88
N GLU A 240 5.44 -44.46 9.75
CA GLU A 240 4.12 -43.87 9.47
C GLU A 240 4.17 -42.33 9.34
N GLU A 241 4.90 -41.62 10.21
CA GLU A 241 5.06 -40.15 10.10
C GLU A 241 5.91 -39.75 8.88
N GLU A 242 6.90 -40.55 8.48
CA GLU A 242 7.71 -40.32 7.28
C GLU A 242 6.91 -40.61 5.99
N GLU A 243 6.11 -41.68 5.94
CA GLU A 243 5.23 -41.99 4.80
C GLU A 243 4.12 -40.92 4.60
N GLU A 244 3.47 -40.43 5.66
CA GLU A 244 2.49 -39.33 5.55
C GLU A 244 3.14 -38.02 5.05
N ALA A 245 4.38 -37.73 5.47
CA ALA A 245 5.11 -36.54 5.02
C ALA A 245 5.58 -36.63 3.55
N GLU A 246 6.00 -37.81 3.08
CA GLU A 246 6.34 -38.03 1.66
C GLU A 246 5.09 -37.87 0.77
N ASP A 247 3.93 -38.35 1.20
CA ASP A 247 2.68 -38.27 0.45
C ASP A 247 2.17 -36.81 0.35
N GLU A 248 2.38 -35.97 1.38
CA GLU A 248 2.14 -34.51 1.32
C GLU A 248 3.07 -33.78 0.34
N GLU A 249 4.37 -34.07 0.35
CA GLU A 249 5.35 -33.40 -0.52
C GLU A 249 5.16 -33.81 -1.99
N SER A 250 4.70 -35.05 -2.25
CA SER A 250 4.27 -35.51 -3.59
C SER A 250 3.20 -34.62 -4.23
N ASN A 251 2.41 -33.91 -3.41
CA ASN A 251 1.34 -33.04 -3.84
C ASN A 251 1.82 -31.61 -4.20
N TYR A 252 3.14 -31.36 -4.24
CA TYR A 252 3.71 -30.08 -4.64
C TYR A 252 4.63 -30.22 -5.86
N ARG A 253 4.67 -29.16 -6.69
CA ARG A 253 5.67 -28.99 -7.73
C ARG A 253 6.59 -27.84 -7.38
N VAL A 254 7.89 -28.13 -7.28
CA VAL A 254 8.94 -27.10 -7.31
C VAL A 254 8.85 -26.35 -8.62
N ILE A 255 8.67 -25.03 -8.53
CA ILE A 255 8.66 -24.12 -9.67
C ILE A 255 9.88 -23.21 -9.70
N ALA A 256 10.61 -23.08 -8.59
CA ALA A 256 11.89 -22.38 -8.54
C ALA A 256 12.83 -22.90 -7.45
N ASP A 257 14.14 -22.88 -7.73
CA ASP A 257 15.22 -23.27 -6.81
C ASP A 257 16.45 -22.37 -7.02
N THR A 258 16.91 -21.68 -5.97
CA THR A 258 18.09 -20.80 -6.05
C THR A 258 18.92 -20.73 -4.76
N PHE A 259 20.23 -20.54 -4.92
CA PHE A 259 21.17 -20.10 -3.88
C PHE A 259 21.62 -18.64 -4.09
N SER A 260 20.83 -17.86 -4.83
CA SER A 260 21.09 -16.46 -5.15
C SER A 260 19.77 -15.71 -5.22
N SER A 261 19.56 -14.80 -4.28
CA SER A 261 18.34 -14.02 -4.15
C SER A 261 18.63 -12.63 -3.58
N MET A 262 17.66 -11.73 -3.73
CA MET A 262 17.60 -10.43 -3.07
C MET A 262 16.44 -10.45 -2.09
N HIS A 263 16.74 -10.37 -0.79
CA HIS A 263 15.75 -10.28 0.27
C HIS A 263 15.35 -8.82 0.43
N LEU A 264 14.10 -8.49 0.09
CA LEU A 264 13.54 -7.16 0.23
C LEU A 264 12.74 -7.06 1.53
N TYR A 265 13.14 -6.12 2.37
CA TYR A 265 12.46 -5.74 3.60
C TYR A 265 11.80 -4.38 3.40
N GLU A 266 10.52 -4.25 3.79
CA GLU A 266 9.77 -3.00 3.74
C GLU A 266 9.02 -2.79 5.04
N THR A 267 8.99 -1.56 5.55
CA THR A 267 8.41 -1.23 6.86
C THR A 267 6.95 -1.71 6.99
N GLY A 268 6.72 -2.71 7.84
CA GLY A 268 5.39 -3.26 8.13
C GLY A 268 4.88 -4.31 7.12
N LEU A 269 5.74 -4.86 6.25
CA LEU A 269 5.40 -5.93 5.32
C LEU A 269 6.33 -7.15 5.50
N PRO A 270 5.88 -8.38 5.16
CA PRO A 270 6.73 -9.56 5.14
C PRO A 270 7.92 -9.42 4.18
N CYS A 271 9.02 -10.11 4.50
CA CYS A 271 10.18 -10.24 3.61
C CYS A 271 9.77 -10.84 2.26
N ARG A 272 10.25 -10.24 1.17
CA ARG A 272 10.00 -10.70 -0.21
C ARG A 272 11.28 -11.20 -0.84
N PHE A 273 11.22 -12.41 -1.40
CA PHE A 273 12.35 -13.11 -2.00
C PHE A 273 12.35 -12.88 -3.51
N TYR A 274 13.20 -11.97 -3.96
CA TYR A 274 13.40 -11.72 -5.38
C TYR A 274 14.50 -12.63 -5.92
N ILE A 275 14.18 -13.47 -6.90
CA ILE A 275 15.08 -14.48 -7.46
C ILE A 275 15.29 -14.25 -8.97
N PRO A 276 16.40 -14.72 -9.56
CA PRO A 276 16.60 -14.63 -11.00
C PRO A 276 15.50 -15.40 -11.76
N LEU A 277 14.95 -14.82 -12.82
CA LEU A 277 13.96 -15.49 -13.67
C LEU A 277 14.48 -16.83 -14.24
N THR A 278 15.80 -16.94 -14.46
CA THR A 278 16.48 -18.17 -14.90
C THR A 278 16.49 -19.31 -13.85
N ARG A 279 16.02 -19.04 -12.64
CA ARG A 279 15.82 -20.04 -11.58
C ARG A 279 14.37 -20.49 -11.42
N VAL A 280 13.46 -19.98 -12.26
CA VAL A 280 12.08 -20.46 -12.39
C VAL A 280 11.98 -21.42 -13.57
N ASP A 281 11.17 -22.47 -13.43
CA ASP A 281 10.82 -23.37 -14.53
C ASP A 281 10.09 -22.59 -15.64
N ALA A 282 10.80 -22.33 -16.73
CA ALA A 282 10.26 -21.58 -17.87
C ALA A 282 9.14 -22.32 -18.62
N SER A 283 8.97 -23.64 -18.42
CA SER A 283 7.93 -24.43 -19.08
C SER A 283 6.52 -24.16 -18.54
N VAL A 284 6.41 -23.56 -17.34
CA VAL A 284 5.12 -23.27 -16.70
C VAL A 284 4.74 -21.79 -16.75
N LEU A 285 5.56 -20.92 -17.33
CA LEU A 285 5.34 -19.47 -17.33
C LEU A 285 4.49 -19.00 -18.51
N ARG A 286 3.42 -18.25 -18.21
CA ARG A 286 2.65 -17.48 -19.20
C ARG A 286 2.64 -16.00 -18.83
N LYS A 287 2.92 -15.11 -19.78
CA LYS A 287 2.89 -13.65 -19.54
C LYS A 287 1.46 -13.19 -19.26
N SER A 288 1.29 -12.40 -18.22
CA SER A 288 0.02 -11.72 -17.93
C SER A 288 0.03 -10.31 -18.54
N SER A 289 -1.16 -9.83 -18.90
CA SER A 289 -1.39 -8.43 -19.28
C SER A 289 -1.55 -7.51 -18.06
N THR A 290 -1.72 -8.07 -16.86
CA THR A 290 -1.82 -7.34 -15.59
C THR A 290 -0.58 -6.47 -15.36
N LYS A 291 -0.83 -5.22 -14.99
CA LYS A 291 0.18 -4.26 -14.51
C LYS A 291 -0.35 -3.55 -13.28
N THR A 292 0.53 -3.34 -12.30
CA THR A 292 0.21 -2.56 -11.10
C THR A 292 1.32 -1.55 -10.84
N SER A 293 1.05 -0.56 -10.00
CA SER A 293 2.00 0.50 -9.70
C SER A 293 2.27 0.57 -8.19
N CYS A 294 3.55 0.54 -7.82
CA CYS A 294 4.03 0.70 -6.46
C CYS A 294 4.78 2.03 -6.33
N PRO A 295 4.49 2.88 -5.33
CA PRO A 295 5.18 4.16 -5.14
C PRO A 295 6.67 4.00 -4.81
N TYR A 296 7.08 2.89 -4.18
CA TYR A 296 8.48 2.63 -3.82
C TYR A 296 9.27 1.92 -4.92
N LYS A 297 8.62 1.02 -5.67
CA LYS A 297 9.29 0.07 -6.57
C LYS A 297 9.11 0.40 -8.06
N GLY A 298 8.04 1.10 -8.45
CA GLY A 298 7.72 1.41 -9.84
C GLY A 298 6.55 0.59 -10.40
N ALA A 299 6.52 0.39 -11.72
CA ALA A 299 5.50 -0.42 -12.38
C ALA A 299 5.85 -1.91 -12.35
N ALA A 300 4.97 -2.73 -11.78
CA ALA A 300 5.08 -4.18 -11.77
C ALA A 300 4.42 -4.80 -13.02
N CYS A 301 5.03 -5.85 -13.53
CA CYS A 301 4.46 -6.77 -14.52
C CYS A 301 4.34 -8.17 -13.91
N TYR A 302 3.51 -9.03 -14.52
CA TYR A 302 3.11 -10.30 -13.92
C TYR A 302 3.28 -11.49 -14.87
N TYR A 303 3.46 -12.68 -14.29
CA TYR A 303 3.31 -13.97 -14.97
C TYR A 303 2.26 -14.82 -14.23
N ASP A 304 1.46 -15.55 -15.01
CA ASP A 304 0.74 -16.72 -14.54
C ASP A 304 1.70 -17.91 -14.46
N VAL A 305 1.41 -18.87 -13.59
CA VAL A 305 1.97 -20.22 -13.65
C VAL A 305 0.89 -21.20 -14.09
N VAL A 306 1.18 -22.02 -15.09
CA VAL A 306 0.28 -23.04 -15.65
C VAL A 306 0.89 -24.42 -15.39
N LEU A 307 0.26 -25.21 -14.52
CA LEU A 307 0.67 -26.57 -14.19
C LEU A 307 -0.28 -27.60 -14.83
N PRO A 308 0.17 -28.82 -15.16
CA PRO A 308 -0.74 -29.91 -15.50
C PRO A 308 -1.57 -30.34 -14.26
N SER A 309 -2.84 -30.68 -14.46
CA SER A 309 -3.74 -31.19 -13.42
C SER A 309 -3.44 -32.61 -12.95
N SER A 310 -2.45 -33.28 -13.54
CA SER A 310 -1.95 -34.59 -13.13
C SER A 310 -0.46 -34.68 -13.42
N PRO A 311 0.37 -35.27 -12.53
CA PRO A 311 1.80 -35.50 -12.80
C PRO A 311 2.07 -36.43 -14.00
N SER A 312 1.06 -37.19 -14.47
CA SER A 312 1.15 -38.00 -15.69
C SER A 312 0.82 -37.25 -16.99
N SER A 313 0.36 -36.00 -16.92
CA SER A 313 0.02 -35.19 -18.10
C SER A 313 1.27 -34.43 -18.58
N PRO A 314 1.58 -34.43 -19.90
CA PRO A 314 2.77 -33.75 -20.41
C PRO A 314 2.68 -32.23 -20.19
N ASN A 315 3.82 -31.61 -19.83
CA ASN A 315 3.91 -30.15 -19.70
C ASN A 315 3.39 -29.43 -20.96
N PRO A 316 2.71 -28.28 -20.82
CA PRO A 316 2.15 -27.55 -21.95
C PRO A 316 3.23 -27.14 -22.95
N THR A 317 3.10 -27.62 -24.18
CA THR A 317 4.13 -27.43 -25.22
C THR A 317 4.03 -26.05 -25.85
N SER A 318 4.96 -25.16 -25.45
CA SER A 318 5.27 -23.84 -26.04
C SER A 318 4.52 -22.62 -25.44
N PRO A 319 5.20 -21.49 -25.12
CA PRO A 319 4.60 -20.36 -24.38
C PRO A 319 3.70 -19.41 -25.20
N GLN A 320 3.16 -19.83 -26.35
CA GLN A 320 2.62 -18.92 -27.38
C GLN A 320 1.26 -19.31 -27.98
N GLN A 321 0.53 -20.24 -27.38
CA GLN A 321 -0.88 -20.47 -27.74
C GLN A 321 -1.80 -20.22 -26.55
N GLU A 322 -2.68 -19.24 -26.70
CA GLU A 322 -3.80 -18.98 -25.79
C GLU A 322 -4.87 -20.06 -25.98
N SER A 323 -4.62 -21.26 -25.45
CA SER A 323 -5.66 -22.27 -25.27
C SER A 323 -6.43 -22.00 -23.98
N GLU A 324 -7.46 -21.14 -24.05
CA GLU A 324 -8.46 -21.08 -22.99
C GLU A 324 -9.08 -22.46 -22.78
N GLY A 325 -8.91 -23.00 -21.57
CA GLY A 325 -9.66 -24.18 -21.13
C GLY A 325 -9.19 -25.53 -21.64
N ARG A 326 -7.87 -25.81 -21.67
CA ARG A 326 -7.44 -27.22 -21.60
C ARG A 326 -7.91 -27.78 -20.26
N LYS A 327 -8.71 -28.86 -20.28
CA LYS A 327 -9.35 -29.41 -19.06
C LYS A 327 -8.37 -29.95 -18.02
N ASP A 328 -7.11 -30.13 -18.41
CA ASP A 328 -6.05 -30.75 -17.61
C ASP A 328 -4.96 -29.74 -17.21
N GLU A 329 -5.29 -28.45 -17.06
CA GLU A 329 -4.38 -27.39 -16.61
C GLU A 329 -4.91 -26.63 -15.37
N ILE A 330 -4.02 -26.37 -14.42
CA ILE A 330 -4.24 -25.52 -13.23
C ILE A 330 -3.53 -24.19 -13.46
N VAL A 331 -4.28 -23.08 -13.45
CA VAL A 331 -3.76 -21.73 -13.70
C VAL A 331 -3.68 -20.94 -12.39
N PHE A 332 -2.47 -20.63 -11.97
CA PHE A 332 -2.18 -19.69 -10.89
C PHE A 332 -1.99 -18.30 -11.49
N LYS A 333 -3.10 -17.57 -11.63
CA LYS A 333 -3.13 -16.24 -12.25
C LYS A 333 -2.33 -15.21 -11.45
N ASP A 334 -1.53 -14.39 -12.13
CA ASP A 334 -0.77 -13.26 -11.57
C ASP A 334 0.08 -13.63 -10.33
N ILE A 335 0.52 -14.90 -10.22
CA ILE A 335 1.17 -15.45 -9.01
C ILE A 335 2.63 -14.98 -8.86
N ILE A 336 3.27 -14.62 -9.97
CA ILE A 336 4.60 -14.02 -10.03
C ILE A 336 4.46 -12.56 -10.43
N TRP A 337 5.20 -11.67 -9.75
CA TRP A 337 5.42 -10.31 -10.23
C TRP A 337 6.91 -9.98 -10.33
N TYR A 338 7.23 -8.96 -11.13
CA TYR A 338 8.58 -8.43 -11.32
C TYR A 338 8.54 -6.95 -11.70
N TYR A 339 9.66 -6.26 -11.53
CA TYR A 339 9.83 -4.86 -11.95
C TYR A 339 10.83 -4.81 -13.10
N PRO A 340 10.40 -4.57 -14.37
CA PRO A 340 11.31 -4.47 -15.51
C PRO A 340 12.18 -3.21 -15.46
N THR A 341 11.66 -2.14 -14.85
CA THR A 341 12.34 -0.85 -14.69
C THR A 341 12.02 -0.28 -13.30
N PRO A 342 12.62 -0.84 -12.23
CA PRO A 342 12.34 -0.38 -10.88
C PRO A 342 12.87 1.03 -10.63
N LEU A 343 12.29 1.73 -9.65
CA LEU A 343 12.87 2.98 -9.14
C LEU A 343 14.26 2.73 -8.52
N LEU A 344 15.13 3.75 -8.51
CA LEU A 344 16.55 3.63 -8.14
C LEU A 344 16.80 2.96 -6.76
N GLU A 345 15.99 3.28 -5.76
CA GLU A 345 16.03 2.65 -4.43
C GLU A 345 15.81 1.12 -4.48
N SER A 346 15.07 0.65 -5.50
CA SER A 346 14.78 -0.75 -5.77
C SER A 346 15.57 -1.32 -6.96
N ALA A 347 16.63 -0.64 -7.46
CA ALA A 347 17.39 -1.08 -8.64
C ALA A 347 17.98 -2.50 -8.49
N LYS A 348 18.30 -2.92 -7.26
CA LYS A 348 18.82 -4.27 -6.94
C LYS A 348 17.86 -5.42 -7.30
N ILE A 349 16.56 -5.16 -7.49
CA ILE A 349 15.57 -6.17 -7.90
C ILE A 349 15.14 -6.05 -9.37
N SER A 350 15.89 -5.31 -10.21
CA SER A 350 15.63 -5.27 -11.65
C SER A 350 15.67 -6.67 -12.25
N ASP A 351 14.64 -7.01 -13.02
CA ASP A 351 14.51 -8.29 -13.75
C ASP A 351 14.54 -9.56 -12.85
N LEU A 352 14.44 -9.38 -11.53
CA LEU A 352 14.17 -10.46 -10.58
C LEU A 352 12.66 -10.62 -10.38
N VAL A 353 12.23 -11.86 -10.21
CA VAL A 353 10.84 -12.25 -9.96
C VAL A 353 10.60 -12.52 -8.48
N CYS A 354 9.40 -12.24 -8.00
CA CYS A 354 8.94 -12.57 -6.65
C CYS A 354 7.56 -13.21 -6.69
N PHE A 355 7.24 -13.98 -5.66
CA PHE A 355 5.99 -14.70 -5.48
C PHE A 355 5.19 -14.14 -4.31
N TYR A 356 3.88 -14.36 -4.32
CA TYR A 356 3.05 -14.13 -3.14
C TYR A 356 3.33 -15.25 -2.12
N ASN A 357 4.15 -14.97 -1.09
CA ASN A 357 4.39 -15.87 0.05
C ASN A 357 3.08 -16.42 0.64
N GLU A 358 1.99 -15.68 0.51
CA GLU A 358 0.63 -16.00 0.96
C GLU A 358 -0.09 -17.04 0.10
N LYS A 359 0.50 -17.46 -1.03
CA LYS A 359 -0.13 -18.29 -2.07
C LYS A 359 0.79 -19.40 -2.61
N VAL A 360 2.00 -19.52 -2.08
CA VAL A 360 3.01 -20.53 -2.47
C VAL A 360 3.66 -21.10 -1.20
N ARG A 361 4.18 -22.34 -1.25
CA ARG A 361 5.08 -22.86 -0.20
C ARG A 361 6.48 -22.32 -0.51
N ILE A 362 7.13 -21.68 0.45
CA ILE A 362 8.52 -21.21 0.34
C ILE A 362 9.33 -21.92 1.41
N GLU A 363 10.44 -22.56 1.03
CA GLU A 363 11.45 -23.04 1.95
C GLU A 363 12.68 -22.14 1.90
N VAL A 364 13.32 -21.91 3.05
CA VAL A 364 14.60 -21.19 3.13
C VAL A 364 15.60 -21.97 3.98
N ASP A 365 16.67 -22.45 3.33
CA ASP A 365 17.63 -23.43 3.87
C ASP A 365 16.97 -24.74 4.36
N GLY A 366 15.94 -25.22 3.63
CA GLY A 366 15.18 -26.43 3.96
C GLY A 366 13.99 -26.21 4.92
N GLU A 367 13.96 -25.10 5.65
CA GLU A 367 12.88 -24.77 6.58
C GLU A 367 11.68 -24.12 5.84
N VAL A 368 10.49 -24.70 5.98
CA VAL A 368 9.25 -24.15 5.42
C VAL A 368 8.87 -22.85 6.14
N LEU A 369 8.69 -21.77 5.39
CA LEU A 369 8.22 -20.50 5.94
C LEU A 369 6.71 -20.50 6.16
N GLU A 370 6.29 -20.00 7.33
CA GLU A 370 4.90 -19.68 7.61
C GLU A 370 4.33 -18.70 6.57
N GLN A 371 3.14 -19.00 6.03
CA GLN A 371 2.47 -18.13 5.08
C GLN A 371 1.87 -16.91 5.81
N PRO A 372 2.32 -15.67 5.50
CA PRO A 372 1.86 -14.51 6.26
C PRO A 372 0.42 -14.13 5.93
N VAL A 373 -0.33 -13.66 6.92
CA VAL A 373 -1.66 -13.06 6.71
C VAL A 373 -1.51 -11.59 6.33
N THR A 374 -1.84 -11.25 5.08
CA THR A 374 -1.76 -9.90 4.52
C THR A 374 -3.01 -9.59 3.68
N PRO A 375 -3.17 -8.35 3.15
CA PRO A 375 -4.22 -8.05 2.18
C PRO A 375 -4.18 -8.91 0.90
N PHE A 376 -3.08 -9.62 0.62
CA PHE A 376 -2.92 -10.50 -0.54
C PHE A 376 -3.27 -11.97 -0.24
N SER A 377 -3.52 -12.36 1.01
CA SER A 377 -3.90 -13.74 1.38
C SER A 377 -5.34 -14.10 0.99
N ARG A 378 -6.17 -13.13 0.62
CA ARG A 378 -7.54 -13.35 0.14
C ARG A 378 -7.61 -13.24 -1.38
N GLY A 379 -8.39 -14.13 -1.99
CA GLY A 379 -8.40 -14.36 -3.43
C GLY A 379 -7.38 -15.42 -3.83
N GLY A 380 -7.82 -16.68 -3.85
CA GLY A 380 -7.15 -17.72 -4.64
C GLY A 380 -7.23 -17.41 -6.14
N ALA A 381 -6.85 -18.35 -7.00
CA ALA A 381 -7.03 -18.18 -8.44
C ALA A 381 -8.53 -18.17 -8.80
N GLY A 382 -9.11 -16.97 -8.88
CA GLY A 382 -10.54 -16.72 -9.11
C GLY A 382 -11.30 -16.28 -7.85
N GLY A 383 -12.03 -15.18 -7.95
CA GLY A 383 -12.92 -14.66 -6.90
C GLY A 383 -12.75 -13.16 -6.65
N GLU A 384 -13.80 -12.39 -6.94
CA GLU A 384 -13.88 -10.95 -6.67
C GLU A 384 -14.30 -10.68 -5.23
N ASP A 385 -13.74 -9.64 -4.60
CA ASP A 385 -14.43 -8.70 -3.68
C ASP A 385 -13.42 -7.71 -3.09
N LYS A 386 -13.47 -6.44 -3.52
CA LYS A 386 -12.41 -5.45 -3.26
C LYS A 386 -12.56 -4.62 -1.98
N GLU A 387 -13.66 -4.74 -1.24
CA GLU A 387 -13.96 -3.83 -0.12
C GLU A 387 -14.37 -4.58 1.15
N LYS A 388 -13.40 -4.82 2.07
CA LYS A 388 -13.63 -4.94 3.54
C LYS A 388 -12.37 -5.12 4.41
N PHE A 389 -11.22 -5.55 3.87
CA PHE A 389 -10.12 -6.02 4.74
C PHE A 389 -9.20 -4.95 5.37
N LEU A 390 -9.24 -3.69 4.92
CA LEU A 390 -8.45 -2.59 5.50
C LEU A 390 -8.81 -2.25 6.96
N LEU A 391 -9.89 -2.84 7.51
CA LEU A 391 -10.40 -2.54 8.85
C LEU A 391 -10.19 -3.67 9.87
N SER A 392 -9.94 -4.92 9.45
CA SER A 392 -9.83 -6.07 10.38
C SER A 392 -8.40 -6.44 10.77
N SER A 393 -7.39 -6.10 9.95
CA SER A 393 -5.99 -6.46 10.21
C SER A 393 -5.30 -5.63 11.31
N LEU A 394 -5.95 -4.60 11.86
CA LEU A 394 -5.37 -3.70 12.86
C LEU A 394 -5.78 -4.01 14.31
N SER A 395 -6.58 -5.05 14.56
CA SER A 395 -6.97 -5.42 15.94
C SER A 395 -5.94 -6.28 16.68
N SER A 396 -4.89 -6.77 16.00
CA SER A 396 -4.01 -7.84 16.52
C SER A 396 -2.52 -7.49 16.51
N SER A 397 -2.18 -6.24 16.83
CA SER A 397 -0.80 -5.80 17.11
C SER A 397 -0.77 -4.66 18.14
N SER A 398 -1.31 -4.92 19.35
CA SER A 398 -1.24 -3.98 20.48
C SER A 398 -1.23 -4.69 21.85
N LEU A 399 -0.36 -5.69 22.01
CA LEU A 399 -0.02 -6.25 23.33
C LEU A 399 1.47 -6.61 23.38
N LEU A 400 2.28 -5.72 23.97
CA LEU A 400 3.47 -6.01 24.80
C LEU A 400 4.23 -4.71 25.08
N LEU A 401 3.79 -3.96 26.08
CA LEU A 401 4.67 -3.25 27.01
C LEU A 401 3.86 -2.83 28.24
N ASP A 402 3.78 -3.71 29.24
CA ASP A 402 3.35 -3.32 30.57
C ASP A 402 4.35 -3.85 31.59
N GLY A 403 4.92 -2.92 32.35
CA GLY A 403 6.22 -3.09 33.03
C GLY A 403 6.38 -2.20 34.27
N GLN A 404 5.25 -1.91 34.92
CA GLN A 404 5.09 -1.79 36.37
C GLN A 404 6.28 -1.23 37.20
N ILE A 405 6.24 0.07 37.53
CA ILE A 405 6.87 0.58 38.76
C ILE A 405 5.82 1.27 39.62
N HIS A 406 5.79 0.91 40.90
CA HIS A 406 4.74 1.29 41.85
C HIS A 406 4.89 2.71 42.44
N LYS A 407 3.72 3.27 42.80
CA LYS A 407 3.48 4.42 43.69
C LYS A 407 4.55 4.66 44.78
N ARG A 408 4.72 5.93 45.13
CA ARG A 408 4.36 6.40 46.48
C ARG A 408 3.92 7.87 46.49
N GLU A 409 2.79 8.12 47.14
CA GLU A 409 2.20 9.45 47.30
C GLU A 409 2.96 10.28 48.34
N ARG A 410 2.85 11.61 48.23
CA ARG A 410 2.67 12.49 49.40
C ARG A 410 2.09 13.84 49.00
N GLY A 411 0.92 14.15 49.56
CA GLY A 411 0.36 15.50 49.65
C GLY A 411 -0.01 15.77 51.12
N GLU A 412 -0.17 17.04 51.48
CA GLU A 412 -0.53 17.55 52.82
C GLU A 412 0.56 17.30 53.91
N GLY A 413 0.81 18.21 54.86
CA GLY A 413 0.32 19.58 55.09
C GLY A 413 0.99 20.19 56.34
N ASP A 414 0.86 21.51 56.52
CA ASP A 414 1.14 22.34 57.73
C ASP A 414 2.53 22.36 58.41
N GLY A 415 2.93 23.57 58.87
CA GLY A 415 4.07 23.77 59.78
C GLY A 415 4.71 25.16 59.72
N ASN A 416 4.46 26.02 60.72
CA ASN A 416 4.83 27.45 60.74
C ASN A 416 6.18 27.77 61.44
N ALA A 417 6.71 28.96 61.14
CA ALA A 417 7.67 29.81 61.89
C ALA A 417 9.19 29.56 61.76
N GLY A 418 9.99 30.64 61.62
CA GLY A 418 11.41 30.54 62.01
C GLY A 418 12.48 31.61 61.73
N ALA A 419 12.27 32.68 60.95
CA ALA A 419 13.18 33.84 60.77
C ALA A 419 14.62 33.61 60.18
N GLY A 420 15.14 34.59 59.41
CA GLY A 420 16.59 34.66 59.13
C GLY A 420 17.11 35.35 57.85
N ALA A 421 16.84 36.64 57.67
CA ALA A 421 17.63 37.64 56.91
C ALA A 421 18.23 37.31 55.49
N GLY A 422 17.83 38.10 54.49
CA GLY A 422 18.53 38.20 53.20
C GLY A 422 17.82 39.13 52.20
N ALA A 423 18.26 40.38 52.08
CA ALA A 423 17.80 41.34 51.06
C ALA A 423 18.39 40.97 49.66
N GLY A 424 17.90 41.47 48.53
CA GLY A 424 16.84 42.46 48.30
C GLY A 424 16.49 42.55 46.80
N GLU A 425 15.64 43.50 46.44
CA GLU A 425 15.03 43.63 45.11
C GLU A 425 15.97 44.23 44.04
N ASP A 426 15.85 43.70 42.82
CA ASP A 426 15.81 44.36 41.51
C ASP A 426 16.75 45.51 41.05
N VAL A 427 17.07 45.43 39.73
CA VAL A 427 17.34 46.53 38.76
C VAL A 427 18.80 47.02 38.50
N LEU A 428 19.14 46.94 37.19
CA LEU A 428 20.20 47.59 36.38
C LEU A 428 21.66 47.04 36.29
N ASP A 429 21.92 46.47 35.10
CA ASP A 429 22.99 46.80 34.14
C ASP A 429 24.26 47.56 34.61
N MET A 430 25.42 46.92 34.38
CA MET A 430 26.74 47.54 34.41
C MET A 430 27.61 47.04 33.23
N GLY A 431 27.52 47.74 32.10
CA GLY A 431 28.66 48.49 31.58
C GLY A 431 29.97 47.74 31.23
N SER A 432 30.04 47.31 29.96
CA SER A 432 31.18 47.46 29.03
C SER A 432 32.60 47.74 29.56
N LEU A 433 33.55 46.85 29.22
CA LEU A 433 34.96 47.15 28.93
C LEU A 433 35.58 45.95 28.14
N GLY A 434 36.01 46.06 26.89
CA GLY A 434 35.88 47.16 25.93
C GLY A 434 36.49 46.80 24.57
N LYS A 435 36.38 47.71 23.58
CA LYS A 435 37.30 47.83 22.44
C LYS A 435 38.06 49.14 22.58
N PRO A 436 39.37 49.15 22.30
CA PRO A 436 39.86 50.00 21.20
C PRO A 436 40.95 49.26 20.39
N LEU A 437 41.46 49.70 19.23
CA LEU A 437 41.51 51.03 18.60
C LEU A 437 41.27 50.94 17.08
N GLY A 438 40.68 52.00 16.52
CA GLY A 438 41.14 52.60 15.26
C GLY A 438 41.49 54.07 15.55
N PRO A 439 41.65 54.96 14.55
CA PRO A 439 41.76 54.73 13.10
C PRO A 439 43.00 55.44 12.48
N LEU A 440 43.38 55.13 11.24
CA LEU A 440 44.19 56.04 10.41
C LEU A 440 43.83 55.98 8.92
N LYS A 441 43.22 57.08 8.46
CA LYS A 441 43.16 57.73 7.13
C LYS A 441 42.94 56.95 5.81
N GLU A 442 42.21 57.66 4.97
CA GLU A 442 41.84 57.39 3.57
C GLU A 442 43.05 57.50 2.61
N GLU A 443 42.95 56.88 1.42
CA GLU A 443 43.00 57.67 0.18
C GLU A 443 42.23 57.01 -0.99
N ARG A 444 42.15 57.72 -2.12
CA ARG A 444 41.21 57.50 -3.24
C ARG A 444 41.91 56.92 -4.49
N GLY A 445 41.12 56.40 -5.42
CA GLY A 445 41.51 56.11 -6.82
C GLY A 445 41.05 54.71 -7.24
N SER A 446 40.14 54.51 -8.21
CA SER A 446 40.11 54.91 -9.63
C SER A 446 40.70 53.85 -10.57
N GLU A 447 39.81 53.26 -11.37
CA GLU A 447 40.01 52.66 -12.70
C GLU A 447 41.06 51.55 -12.95
N GLY A 448 40.63 50.55 -13.72
CA GLY A 448 41.38 49.39 -14.20
C GLY A 448 40.47 48.49 -15.01
#